data_AF-A0A4Q7E4Q4-F1
#
_entry.id   AF-A0A4Q7E4Q4-F1
#
_cell.length_a   1.000
_cell.length_b   1.000
_cell.length_c   1.000
_cell.angle_alpha   90.00
_cell.angle_beta   90.00
_cell.angle_gamma   90.00
#
_symmetry.space_group_name_H-M   'P 1'
#
loop_
_entity.id
_entity.type
_entity.pdbx_description
1 polymer ?
#
loop_
_entity_poly.entity_id
_entity_poly.type
_entity_poly.pdbx_seq_one_letter_code
_entity_poly.pdbx_strand_id
1 'polypeptide(L)'
;MNVREFLREYSRGDRNFAGVILHGTDLSHCQLSDIDLRQADLSGANLRGADLSQANLRYANLAKADLTQAVLSGAQLEEVNLAGAVLTGAKLDGTSLIRADLQLADFTQADLQGANLSDANLYRANLHQANLDGTCIEGVNVAGFDVSTAAIASKGSHVVAAAMSRARV
;
A
#
# COMPACT_ATOMS: atom_id res chain seq x y z
N MET A 1 -21.06 7.86 -8.37
CA MET A 1 -20.70 9.12 -7.67
C MET A 1 -19.54 9.75 -8.41
N ASN A 2 -19.52 11.07 -8.60
CA ASN A 2 -18.35 11.75 -9.20
C ASN A 2 -17.43 12.35 -8.10
N VAL A 3 -16.19 12.72 -8.45
CA VAL A 3 -15.21 13.22 -7.47
C VAL A 3 -15.67 14.48 -6.70
N ARG A 4 -16.41 15.39 -7.35
CA ARG A 4 -16.91 16.61 -6.68
C ARG A 4 -18.00 16.30 -5.67
N GLU A 5 -18.87 15.35 -5.98
CA GLU A 5 -19.90 14.86 -5.09
C GLU A 5 -19.27 14.11 -3.91
N PHE A 6 -18.32 13.21 -4.18
CA PHE A 6 -17.54 12.50 -3.17
C PHE A 6 -16.90 13.45 -2.15
N LEU A 7 -16.12 14.43 -2.62
CA LEU A 7 -15.45 15.39 -1.72
C LEU A 7 -16.44 16.28 -0.96
N ARG A 8 -17.60 16.56 -1.55
CA ARG A 8 -18.66 17.33 -0.89
C ARG A 8 -19.29 16.54 0.25
N GLU A 9 -19.62 15.27 0.05
CA GLU A 9 -20.17 14.45 1.12
C GLU A 9 -19.13 14.17 2.21
N TYR A 10 -17.87 13.94 1.84
CA TYR A 10 -16.78 13.78 2.81
C TYR A 10 -16.61 15.03 3.68
N SER A 11 -16.63 16.22 3.08
CA SER A 11 -16.53 17.50 3.83
C SER A 11 -17.74 17.79 4.73
N ARG A 12 -18.87 17.13 4.50
CA ARG A 12 -20.04 17.16 5.41
C ARG A 12 -19.95 16.15 6.56
N GLY A 13 -18.89 15.35 6.60
CA GLY A 13 -18.66 14.38 7.67
C GLY A 13 -19.05 12.96 7.28
N ASP A 14 -19.51 12.70 6.06
CA ASP A 14 -19.66 11.31 5.61
C ASP A 14 -18.28 10.65 5.53
N ARG A 15 -18.21 9.40 5.93
CA ARG A 15 -16.99 8.59 5.92
C ARG A 15 -17.22 7.26 5.21
N ASN A 16 -18.46 6.88 4.93
CA ASN A 16 -18.76 5.60 4.31
C ASN A 16 -18.90 5.74 2.80
N PHE A 17 -17.83 5.38 2.10
CA PHE A 17 -17.75 5.35 0.64
C PHE A 17 -17.39 3.95 0.15
N ALA A 18 -17.80 2.92 0.89
CA ALA A 18 -17.56 1.54 0.49
C ALA A 18 -18.16 1.26 -0.91
N GLY A 19 -17.38 0.60 -1.77
CA GLY A 19 -17.78 0.24 -3.13
C GLY A 19 -17.86 1.43 -4.11
N VAL A 20 -17.43 2.63 -3.73
CA VAL A 20 -17.45 3.78 -4.63
C VAL A 20 -16.53 3.56 -5.83
N ILE A 21 -16.93 4.07 -6.99
CA ILE A 21 -16.14 4.02 -8.22
C ILE A 21 -15.48 5.39 -8.43
N LEU A 22 -14.16 5.43 -8.25
CA LEU A 22 -13.29 6.61 -8.34
C LEU A 22 -12.04 6.33 -9.20
N HIS A 23 -12.11 5.35 -10.11
CA HIS A 23 -10.99 4.98 -10.98
C HIS A 23 -10.48 6.20 -11.79
N GLY A 24 -9.16 6.35 -11.88
CA GLY A 24 -8.52 7.43 -12.63
C GLY A 24 -8.82 8.84 -12.14
N THR A 25 -9.46 9.01 -10.97
CA THR A 25 -9.78 10.34 -10.44
C THR A 25 -8.56 11.00 -9.81
N ASP A 26 -8.59 12.33 -9.77
CA ASP A 26 -7.59 13.11 -9.03
C ASP A 26 -8.08 13.38 -7.62
N LEU A 27 -7.39 12.75 -6.66
CA LEU A 27 -7.57 12.87 -5.22
C LEU A 27 -6.26 13.31 -4.55
N SER A 28 -5.32 13.87 -5.33
CA SER A 28 -4.04 14.33 -4.81
C SER A 28 -4.23 15.36 -3.70
N HIS A 29 -3.42 15.23 -2.65
CA HIS A 29 -3.40 16.09 -1.46
C HIS A 29 -4.74 16.17 -0.68
N CYS A 30 -5.72 15.32 -1.01
CA CYS A 30 -6.98 15.28 -0.28
C CYS A 30 -6.75 14.75 1.15
N GLN A 31 -7.47 15.33 2.10
CA GLN A 31 -7.48 14.89 3.49
C GLN A 31 -8.63 13.89 3.66
N LEU A 32 -8.31 12.60 3.59
CA LEU A 32 -9.26 11.48 3.58
C LEU A 32 -8.99 10.51 4.74
N SER A 33 -8.48 11.01 5.86
CA SER A 33 -8.24 10.19 7.05
C SER A 33 -9.54 9.58 7.59
N ASP A 34 -9.42 8.41 8.21
CA ASP A 34 -10.52 7.63 8.80
C ASP A 34 -11.66 7.25 7.83
N ILE A 35 -11.44 7.38 6.52
CA ILE A 35 -12.46 7.07 5.50
C ILE A 35 -12.65 5.56 5.34
N ASP A 36 -13.89 5.12 5.13
CA ASP A 36 -14.22 3.76 4.70
C ASP A 36 -14.35 3.73 3.18
N LEU A 37 -13.33 3.17 2.52
CA LEU A 37 -13.23 2.95 1.08
C LEU A 37 -13.16 1.44 0.77
N ARG A 38 -13.71 0.58 1.65
CA ARG A 38 -13.73 -0.86 1.40
C ARG A 38 -14.34 -1.17 0.05
N GLN A 39 -13.74 -2.08 -0.70
CA GLN A 39 -14.22 -2.49 -2.03
C GLN A 39 -14.32 -1.35 -3.06
N ALA A 40 -13.79 -0.16 -2.77
CA ALA A 40 -13.79 0.94 -3.73
C ALA A 40 -12.88 0.64 -4.93
N ASP A 41 -13.25 1.15 -6.10
CA ASP A 41 -12.38 1.14 -7.28
C ASP A 41 -11.67 2.49 -7.40
N LEU A 42 -10.39 2.50 -7.05
CA LEU A 42 -9.44 3.61 -7.13
C LEU A 42 -8.34 3.32 -8.15
N SER A 43 -8.55 2.35 -9.05
CA SER A 43 -7.52 1.95 -10.00
C SER A 43 -7.08 3.13 -10.87
N GLY A 44 -5.77 3.31 -11.01
CA GLY A 44 -5.18 4.44 -11.74
C GLY A 44 -5.45 5.83 -11.15
N ALA A 45 -6.04 5.95 -9.95
CA ALA A 45 -6.28 7.25 -9.33
C ALA A 45 -4.97 7.95 -8.96
N ASN A 46 -4.97 9.29 -9.01
CA ASN A 46 -3.89 10.12 -8.49
C ASN A 46 -4.17 10.40 -7.01
N LEU A 47 -3.43 9.76 -6.11
CA LEU A 47 -3.49 9.90 -4.65
C LEU A 47 -2.20 10.52 -4.09
N ARG A 48 -1.42 11.20 -4.93
CA ARG A 48 -0.17 11.84 -4.51
C ARG A 48 -0.36 12.73 -3.30
N GLY A 49 0.40 12.47 -2.24
CA GLY A 49 0.35 13.26 -1.00
C GLY A 49 -1.02 13.27 -0.31
N ALA A 50 -1.96 12.39 -0.68
CA ALA A 50 -3.24 12.28 0.01
C ALA A 50 -3.02 11.72 1.43
N ASP A 51 -3.82 12.18 2.37
CA ASP A 51 -3.88 11.61 3.71
C ASP A 51 -5.00 10.56 3.75
N LEU A 52 -4.60 9.30 3.84
CA LEU A 52 -5.43 8.11 4.03
C LEU A 52 -5.07 7.43 5.36
N SER A 53 -4.54 8.17 6.34
CA SER A 53 -4.24 7.63 7.66
C SER A 53 -5.50 7.01 8.28
N GLN A 54 -5.33 5.82 8.88
CA GLN A 54 -6.42 5.04 9.47
C GLN A 54 -7.58 4.67 8.51
N ALA A 55 -7.43 4.88 7.20
CA ALA A 55 -8.47 4.53 6.23
C ALA A 55 -8.71 3.02 6.19
N ASN A 56 -9.95 2.63 5.93
CA ASN A 56 -10.33 1.26 5.67
C ASN A 56 -10.42 1.02 4.16
N LEU A 57 -9.39 0.40 3.60
CA LEU A 57 -9.20 0.11 2.18
C LEU A 57 -9.26 -1.40 1.88
N ARG A 58 -9.81 -2.21 2.79
CA ARG A 58 -9.92 -3.66 2.59
C ARG A 58 -10.63 -3.97 1.29
N TYR A 59 -10.08 -4.91 0.53
CA TYR A 59 -10.62 -5.35 -0.76
C TYR A 59 -10.72 -4.24 -1.83
N ALA A 60 -10.16 -3.05 -1.60
CA ALA A 60 -10.18 -1.97 -2.57
C ALA A 60 -9.24 -2.28 -3.75
N ASN A 61 -9.56 -1.73 -4.91
CA ASN A 61 -8.72 -1.81 -6.09
C ASN A 61 -7.95 -0.50 -6.27
N LEU A 62 -6.65 -0.50 -5.95
CA LEU A 62 -5.70 0.59 -6.19
C LEU A 62 -4.66 0.22 -7.26
N ALA A 63 -4.96 -0.75 -8.14
CA ALA A 63 -4.04 -1.16 -9.18
C ALA A 63 -3.60 0.05 -10.02
N LYS A 64 -2.29 0.21 -10.20
CA LYS A 64 -1.66 1.31 -10.94
C LYS A 64 -1.98 2.73 -10.41
N ALA A 65 -2.49 2.86 -9.19
CA ALA A 65 -2.69 4.16 -8.57
C ALA A 65 -1.34 4.82 -8.23
N ASP A 66 -1.33 6.15 -8.21
CA ASP A 66 -0.16 6.92 -7.78
C ASP A 66 -0.34 7.41 -6.35
N LEU A 67 0.33 6.75 -5.42
CA LEU A 67 0.37 7.03 -3.99
C LEU A 67 1.70 7.68 -3.58
N THR A 68 2.42 8.32 -4.51
CA THR A 68 3.70 8.98 -4.19
C THR A 68 3.51 9.94 -3.01
N GLN A 69 4.31 9.78 -1.96
CA GLN A 69 4.24 10.58 -0.72
C GLN A 69 2.88 10.57 0.01
N ALA A 70 1.98 9.63 -0.31
CA ALA A 70 0.72 9.50 0.42
C ALA A 70 0.96 9.03 1.87
N VAL A 71 0.08 9.42 2.78
CA VAL A 71 0.10 8.99 4.18
C VAL A 71 -0.95 7.92 4.36
N LEU A 72 -0.54 6.68 4.64
CA LEU A 72 -1.41 5.53 4.91
C LEU A 72 -1.17 4.95 6.31
N SER A 73 -0.51 5.68 7.21
CA SER A 73 -0.13 5.20 8.55
C SER A 73 -1.34 4.57 9.28
N GLY A 74 -1.19 3.30 9.66
CA GLY A 74 -2.22 2.46 10.29
C GLY A 74 -3.47 2.15 9.46
N ALA A 75 -3.47 2.38 8.14
CA ALA A 75 -4.57 2.00 7.27
C ALA A 75 -4.75 0.47 7.19
N GLN A 76 -6.00 0.06 6.97
CA GLN A 76 -6.42 -1.33 6.81
C GLN A 76 -6.46 -1.67 5.32
N LEU A 77 -5.48 -2.43 4.84
CA LEU A 77 -5.23 -2.75 3.43
C LEU A 77 -5.29 -4.27 3.18
N GLU A 78 -6.00 -5.02 4.00
CA GLU A 78 -6.11 -6.47 3.84
C GLU A 78 -6.79 -6.81 2.50
N GLU A 79 -6.18 -7.74 1.76
CA GLU A 79 -6.63 -8.17 0.43
C GLU A 79 -6.80 -7.01 -0.57
N VAL A 80 -6.09 -5.90 -0.37
CA VAL A 80 -6.07 -4.77 -1.32
C VAL A 80 -5.33 -5.18 -2.61
N ASN A 81 -5.78 -4.66 -3.75
CA ASN A 81 -5.01 -4.75 -4.98
C ASN A 81 -4.20 -3.46 -5.19
N LEU A 82 -2.88 -3.54 -5.07
CA LEU A 82 -1.92 -2.46 -5.34
C LEU A 82 -0.98 -2.84 -6.51
N ALA A 83 -1.38 -3.78 -7.36
CA ALA A 83 -0.54 -4.24 -8.46
C ALA A 83 -0.12 -3.08 -9.37
N GLY A 84 1.19 -2.88 -9.52
CA GLY A 84 1.80 -1.81 -10.31
C GLY A 84 1.58 -0.40 -9.76
N ALA A 85 1.13 -0.24 -8.51
CA ALA A 85 0.98 1.07 -7.89
C ALA A 85 2.34 1.72 -7.58
N VAL A 86 2.38 3.05 -7.58
CA VAL A 86 3.57 3.83 -7.23
C VAL A 86 3.41 4.35 -5.81
N LEU A 87 4.20 3.85 -4.87
CA LEU A 87 4.20 4.20 -3.45
C LEU A 87 5.51 4.87 -3.02
N THR A 88 6.23 5.52 -3.95
CA THR A 88 7.52 6.15 -3.68
C THR A 88 7.42 7.14 -2.51
N GLY A 89 8.16 6.87 -1.44
CA GLY A 89 8.15 7.66 -0.20
C GLY A 89 6.81 7.74 0.53
N ALA A 90 5.87 6.84 0.25
CA ALA A 90 4.63 6.74 1.01
C ALA A 90 4.88 6.28 2.46
N LYS A 91 4.04 6.73 3.39
CA LYS A 91 4.07 6.29 4.79
C LYS A 91 3.06 5.17 4.99
N LEU A 92 3.54 3.97 5.28
CA LEU A 92 2.75 2.75 5.49
C LEU A 92 3.05 2.13 6.87
N ASP A 93 3.59 2.91 7.80
CA ASP A 93 3.90 2.45 9.15
C ASP A 93 2.64 1.92 9.85
N GLY A 94 2.77 0.74 10.47
CA GLY A 94 1.68 0.06 11.17
C GLY A 94 0.50 -0.39 10.30
N THR A 95 0.63 -0.40 8.97
CA THR A 95 -0.45 -0.85 8.07
C THR A 95 -0.66 -2.38 8.12
N SER A 96 -1.89 -2.80 7.82
CA SER A 96 -2.22 -4.22 7.62
C SER A 96 -2.37 -4.52 6.13
N LEU A 97 -1.38 -5.18 5.53
CA LEU A 97 -1.28 -5.56 4.12
C LEU A 97 -1.43 -7.09 3.93
N ILE A 98 -2.13 -7.75 4.86
CA ILE A 98 -2.31 -9.21 4.85
C ILE A 98 -2.97 -9.63 3.54
N ARG A 99 -2.37 -10.60 2.83
CA ARG A 99 -2.84 -11.10 1.53
C ARG A 99 -3.01 -10.02 0.45
N ALA A 100 -2.35 -8.87 0.59
CA ALA A 100 -2.38 -7.82 -0.43
C ALA A 100 -1.67 -8.27 -1.73
N ASP A 101 -2.21 -7.85 -2.87
CA ASP A 101 -1.53 -7.99 -4.15
C ASP A 101 -0.64 -6.77 -4.39
N LEU A 102 0.67 -6.95 -4.29
CA LEU A 102 1.69 -5.90 -4.39
C LEU A 102 2.60 -6.13 -5.61
N GLN A 103 2.16 -6.94 -6.59
CA GLN A 103 2.97 -7.26 -7.75
C GLN A 103 3.41 -6.00 -8.48
N LEU A 104 4.70 -5.91 -8.84
CA LEU A 104 5.26 -4.78 -9.59
C LEU A 104 5.11 -3.39 -8.91
N ALA A 105 4.67 -3.33 -7.65
CA ALA A 105 4.51 -2.06 -6.94
C ALA A 105 5.88 -1.45 -6.61
N ASP A 106 5.95 -0.12 -6.63
CA ASP A 106 7.18 0.63 -6.33
C ASP A 106 7.10 1.27 -4.94
N PHE A 107 7.80 0.67 -3.97
CA PHE A 107 7.94 1.15 -2.59
C PHE A 107 9.27 1.88 -2.37
N THR A 108 9.91 2.42 -3.41
CA THR A 108 11.17 3.15 -3.26
C THR A 108 11.06 4.20 -2.15
N GLN A 109 11.94 4.15 -1.14
CA GLN A 109 11.96 5.05 0.01
C GLN A 109 10.67 5.06 0.87
N ALA A 110 9.76 4.10 0.70
CA ALA A 110 8.55 4.01 1.51
C ALA A 110 8.87 3.58 2.96
N ASP A 111 8.05 4.03 3.89
CA ASP A 111 8.15 3.62 5.30
C ASP A 111 7.14 2.53 5.62
N LEU A 112 7.59 1.29 5.82
CA LEU A 112 6.77 0.13 6.16
C LEU A 112 7.00 -0.31 7.60
N GLN A 113 7.55 0.55 8.47
CA GLN A 113 7.86 0.17 9.85
C GLN A 113 6.66 -0.45 10.57
N GLY A 114 6.83 -1.67 11.08
CA GLY A 114 5.78 -2.40 11.81
C GLY A 114 4.58 -2.83 10.96
N ALA A 115 4.63 -2.70 9.63
CA ALA A 115 3.56 -3.15 8.75
C ALA A 115 3.45 -4.68 8.76
N ASN A 116 2.24 -5.20 8.51
CA ASN A 116 2.00 -6.64 8.38
C ASN A 116 1.73 -7.03 6.93
N LEU A 117 2.70 -7.67 6.27
CA LEU A 117 2.59 -8.19 4.91
C LEU A 117 2.33 -9.70 4.86
N SER A 118 1.83 -10.33 5.93
CA SER A 118 1.61 -11.78 5.92
C SER A 118 0.83 -12.25 4.68
N ASP A 119 1.35 -13.25 3.98
CA ASP A 119 0.80 -13.81 2.74
C ASP A 119 0.65 -12.83 1.56
N ALA A 120 1.28 -11.65 1.62
CA ALA A 120 1.25 -10.69 0.51
C ALA A 120 2.07 -11.17 -0.69
N ASN A 121 1.71 -10.68 -1.88
CA ASN A 121 2.36 -11.02 -3.13
C ASN A 121 3.29 -9.89 -3.60
N LEU A 122 4.59 -9.98 -3.33
CA LEU A 122 5.61 -8.99 -3.71
C LEU A 122 6.33 -9.33 -5.03
N TYR A 123 5.74 -10.16 -5.89
CA TYR A 123 6.42 -10.57 -7.12
C TYR A 123 6.82 -9.35 -7.96
N ARG A 124 8.15 -9.19 -8.14
CA ARG A 124 8.80 -8.05 -8.83
C ARG A 124 8.49 -6.66 -8.24
N ALA A 125 8.08 -6.57 -6.98
CA ALA A 125 7.97 -5.28 -6.29
C ALA A 125 9.38 -4.67 -6.06
N ASN A 126 9.46 -3.34 -6.10
CA ASN A 126 10.69 -2.59 -5.81
C ASN A 126 10.65 -2.05 -4.38
N LEU A 127 11.63 -2.41 -3.55
CA LEU A 127 11.76 -1.96 -2.15
C LEU A 127 13.08 -1.18 -1.91
N HIS A 128 13.65 -0.58 -2.97
CA HIS A 128 14.87 0.21 -2.88
C HIS A 128 14.77 1.27 -1.76
N GLN A 129 15.66 1.23 -0.77
CA GLN A 129 15.67 2.18 0.36
C GLN A 129 14.38 2.22 1.20
N ALA A 130 13.48 1.24 1.09
CA ALA A 130 12.31 1.17 1.96
C ALA A 130 12.73 0.84 3.41
N ASN A 131 12.05 1.43 4.39
CA ASN A 131 12.21 1.08 5.80
C ASN A 131 11.32 -0.12 6.12
N LEU A 132 11.92 -1.24 6.51
CA LEU A 132 11.22 -2.50 6.80
C LEU A 132 11.31 -2.90 8.28
N ASP A 133 11.73 -2.02 9.17
CA ASP A 133 11.94 -2.37 10.57
C ASP A 133 10.66 -2.83 11.27
N GLY A 134 10.70 -4.00 11.90
CA GLY A 134 9.54 -4.59 12.58
C GLY A 134 8.44 -5.10 11.66
N THR A 135 8.65 -5.13 10.35
CA THR A 135 7.67 -5.62 9.37
C THR A 135 7.46 -7.13 9.48
N CYS A 136 6.20 -7.60 9.51
CA CYS A 136 5.87 -9.01 9.40
C CYS A 136 5.79 -9.44 7.93
N ILE A 137 6.47 -10.53 7.57
CA ILE A 137 6.58 -11.04 6.19
C ILE A 137 6.39 -12.56 6.10
N GLU A 138 5.64 -13.14 7.03
CA GLU A 138 5.30 -14.56 7.00
C GLU A 138 4.53 -14.91 5.71
N GLY A 139 4.85 -16.02 5.05
CA GLY A 139 4.12 -16.47 3.85
C GLY A 139 4.27 -15.61 2.59
N VAL A 140 5.07 -14.53 2.63
CA VAL A 140 5.20 -13.60 1.50
C VAL A 140 5.80 -14.27 0.25
N ASN A 141 5.19 -14.01 -0.90
CA ASN A 141 5.76 -14.40 -2.19
C ASN A 141 6.81 -13.38 -2.66
N VAL A 142 8.09 -13.76 -2.58
CA VAL A 142 9.25 -12.92 -2.98
C VAL A 142 9.91 -13.35 -4.30
N ALA A 143 9.23 -14.14 -5.15
CA ALA A 143 9.82 -14.51 -6.44
C ALA A 143 10.08 -13.26 -7.32
N GLY A 144 11.25 -13.17 -7.96
CA GLY A 144 11.60 -12.02 -8.81
C GLY A 144 11.86 -10.71 -8.05
N PHE A 145 12.06 -10.78 -6.73
CA PHE A 145 12.39 -9.65 -5.86
C PHE A 145 13.87 -9.23 -6.02
N ASP A 146 14.14 -7.94 -6.23
CA ASP A 146 15.52 -7.41 -6.24
C ASP A 146 15.98 -7.09 -4.80
N VAL A 147 16.80 -7.98 -4.25
CA VAL A 147 17.35 -7.88 -2.88
C VAL A 147 18.52 -6.89 -2.77
N SER A 148 18.98 -6.28 -3.86
CA SER A 148 20.27 -5.58 -3.88
C SER A 148 20.30 -4.27 -3.07
N THR A 149 19.15 -3.73 -2.62
CA THR A 149 19.10 -2.35 -2.11
C THR A 149 18.03 -2.05 -1.04
N ALA A 150 17.29 -3.04 -0.55
CA ALA A 150 16.45 -2.85 0.63
C ALA A 150 17.36 -2.58 1.84
N ALA A 151 17.09 -1.54 2.62
CA ALA A 151 17.83 -1.26 3.85
C ALA A 151 17.52 -2.39 4.86
N ILE A 152 18.37 -3.42 4.91
CA ILE A 152 18.25 -4.52 5.85
C ILE A 152 18.76 -4.02 7.21
N ALA A 153 17.92 -3.27 7.92
CA ALA A 153 18.26 -2.58 9.15
C ALA A 153 17.56 -3.12 10.40
N SER A 154 17.16 -4.40 10.46
CA SER A 154 16.94 -5.02 11.78
C SER A 154 17.30 -6.50 11.81
N LYS A 155 17.99 -6.86 12.89
CA LYS A 155 18.63 -8.15 13.23
C LYS A 155 17.67 -9.35 13.36
N GLY A 156 16.55 -9.37 12.62
CA GLY A 156 15.57 -10.44 12.67
C GLY A 156 14.74 -10.62 11.39
N SER A 157 15.03 -9.90 10.30
CA SER A 157 14.22 -9.99 9.09
C SER A 157 14.46 -11.33 8.35
N HIS A 158 13.47 -12.22 8.45
CA HIS A 158 13.35 -13.42 7.63
C HIS A 158 13.34 -13.13 6.11
N VAL A 159 13.31 -11.85 5.68
CA VAL A 159 13.30 -11.41 4.29
C VAL A 159 14.55 -11.90 3.56
N VAL A 160 15.72 -11.76 4.19
CA VAL A 160 16.98 -12.23 3.61
C VAL A 160 17.01 -13.76 3.57
N ALA A 161 16.56 -14.44 4.62
CA ALA A 161 16.53 -15.90 4.66
C ALA A 161 15.55 -16.49 3.63
N ALA A 162 14.36 -15.91 3.49
CA ALA A 162 13.33 -16.33 2.54
C ALA A 162 13.77 -16.07 1.09
N ALA A 163 14.32 -14.88 0.80
CA ALA A 163 14.84 -14.57 -0.54
C ALA A 163 16.08 -15.41 -0.90
N MET A 164 17.00 -15.62 0.04
CA MET A 164 18.20 -16.47 -0.17
C MET A 164 17.86 -17.96 -0.32
N SER A 165 16.79 -18.46 0.32
CA SER A 165 16.38 -19.87 0.20
C SER A 165 15.79 -20.21 -1.18
N ARG A 166 15.22 -19.21 -1.88
CA ARG A 166 14.57 -19.38 -3.20
C ARG A 166 15.45 -18.96 -4.39
N ALA A 167 16.55 -18.26 -4.16
CA ALA A 167 17.55 -17.94 -5.19
C ALA A 167 18.51 -19.11 -5.52
N ARG A 168 18.33 -20.28 -4.88
CA ARG A 168 19.18 -21.47 -5.03
C ARG A 168 18.57 -22.61 -5.86
N VAL A 169 17.51 -22.36 -6.64
CA VAL A 169 16.98 -23.33 -7.61
C VAL A 169 16.99 -22.72 -9.00
#